data_AF-A0A1D1YMK5-F1
#
_entry.id   AF-A0A1D1YMK5-F1
#
_cell.length_a   1.000
_cell.length_b   1.000
_cell.length_c   1.000
_cell.angle_alpha   90.00
_cell.angle_beta   90.00
_cell.angle_gamma   90.00
#
_symmetry.space_group_name_H-M   'P 1'
#
loop_
_entity.id
_entity.type
_entity.pdbx_description
1 polymer ?
#
loop_
_entity_poly.entity_id
_entity_poly.type
_entity_poly.pdbx_seq_one_letter_code
_entity_poly.pdbx_strand_id
1 'polypeptide(L)'
;VETVEDYDEYCHIAAGLVGLGLSRLFDAAGLEVLVPESLSNSMGLFLQKASVIRDYSEDINEVPNPRIFWPRQIWSKYTDKLEDLKYEENSKKAVECLNDMVTNALMHVEDCLQYMSTLQDPAIFQFCAIPQIMAIGLLAFYYNNVEVFRRVVNMRHGLAAQIVARTRNMSDVYDAFFEFSGMLKSKVDKNDPNAVGTLNRVEAIQKACIKSGLLSKRGYYLGVGKQRFNPMLITIVFLLLSVFVVILSKK
;
A
#
# COMPACT_ATOMS: atom_id res chain seq x y z
N VAL A 1 -15.36 -7.34 15.40
CA VAL A 1 -15.78 -7.20 13.99
C VAL A 1 -16.02 -8.61 13.46
N GLU A 2 -17.27 -9.01 13.22
CA GLU A 2 -17.59 -10.40 12.84
C GLU A 2 -17.59 -10.58 11.32
N THR A 3 -18.27 -9.70 10.59
CA THR A 3 -18.45 -9.80 9.14
C THR A 3 -17.59 -8.80 8.35
N VAL A 4 -17.52 -8.96 7.03
CA VAL A 4 -16.91 -7.95 6.15
C VAL A 4 -17.75 -6.67 6.15
N GLU A 5 -19.06 -6.79 6.28
CA GLU A 5 -19.98 -5.66 6.40
C GLU A 5 -19.74 -4.87 7.70
N ASP A 6 -19.55 -5.57 8.84
CA ASP A 6 -19.17 -4.93 10.11
C ASP A 6 -17.81 -4.21 9.98
N TYR A 7 -16.90 -4.78 9.19
CA TYR A 7 -15.59 -4.20 8.96
C TYR A 7 -15.68 -2.93 8.12
N ASP A 8 -16.51 -2.93 7.08
CA ASP A 8 -16.81 -1.75 6.27
C ASP A 8 -17.53 -0.68 7.09
N GLU A 9 -18.46 -1.06 7.96
CA GLU A 9 -19.13 -0.12 8.89
C GLU A 9 -18.15 0.49 9.89
N TYR A 10 -17.29 -0.32 10.50
CA TYR A 10 -16.22 0.18 11.37
C TYR A 10 -15.32 1.16 10.64
N CYS A 11 -14.85 0.83 9.43
CA CYS A 11 -14.01 1.70 8.63
C CYS A 11 -14.76 2.97 8.17
N HIS A 12 -16.06 2.87 7.90
CA HIS A 12 -16.91 4.02 7.60
C HIS A 12 -16.92 5.01 8.76
N ILE A 13 -17.17 4.52 9.98
CA ILE A 13 -17.21 5.37 11.17
C ILE A 13 -15.83 5.96 11.48
N ALA A 14 -14.77 5.14 11.43
CA ALA A 14 -13.43 5.55 11.82
C ALA A 14 -12.74 6.51 10.82
N ALA A 15 -12.99 6.34 9.51
CA ALA A 15 -12.29 7.08 8.47
C ALA A 15 -13.16 7.52 7.29
N GLY A 16 -14.20 6.75 6.95
CA GLY A 16 -15.13 7.13 5.88
C GLY A 16 -15.80 8.48 6.15
N LEU A 17 -16.32 8.70 7.36
CA LEU A 17 -16.89 9.98 7.81
C LEU A 17 -15.89 11.14 7.75
N VAL A 18 -14.60 10.87 7.98
CA VAL A 18 -13.54 11.87 7.81
C VAL A 18 -13.40 12.25 6.34
N GLY A 19 -13.41 11.28 5.43
CA GLY A 19 -13.44 11.51 3.99
C GLY A 19 -14.62 12.36 3.55
N LEU A 20 -15.84 12.02 4.00
CA LEU A 20 -17.06 12.79 3.71
C LEU A 20 -16.97 14.23 4.27
N GLY A 21 -16.50 14.37 5.51
CA GLY A 21 -16.35 15.67 6.17
C GLY A 21 -15.37 16.57 5.43
N LEU A 22 -14.22 16.03 5.01
CA LEU A 22 -13.23 16.77 4.21
C LEU A 22 -13.79 17.18 2.85
N SER A 23 -14.46 16.29 2.12
CA SER A 23 -15.09 16.66 0.83
C SER A 23 -16.09 17.80 0.98
N ARG A 24 -16.93 17.77 2.03
CA ARG A 24 -17.88 18.85 2.33
C ARG A 24 -17.19 20.15 2.72
N LEU A 25 -16.06 20.09 3.43
CA LEU A 25 -15.27 21.27 3.79
C LEU A 25 -14.63 21.92 2.55
N PHE A 26 -14.10 21.12 1.63
CA PHE A 26 -13.50 21.63 0.39
C PHE A 26 -14.54 22.31 -0.51
N ASP A 27 -15.73 21.71 -0.61
CA ASP A 27 -16.89 22.29 -1.32
C ASP A 27 -17.39 23.58 -0.64
N ALA A 28 -17.58 23.56 0.67
CA ALA A 28 -18.01 24.74 1.44
C ALA A 28 -16.99 25.90 1.38
N ALA A 29 -15.70 25.60 1.22
CA ALA A 29 -14.65 26.58 1.01
C ALA A 29 -14.62 27.14 -0.42
N GLY A 30 -15.40 26.57 -1.35
CA GLY A 30 -15.39 26.94 -2.78
C GLY A 30 -14.12 26.54 -3.51
N LEU A 31 -13.35 25.59 -2.96
CA LEU A 31 -12.08 25.12 -3.53
C LEU A 31 -12.25 23.87 -4.42
N GLU A 32 -13.28 23.08 -4.16
CA GLU A 32 -13.61 21.87 -4.92
C GLU A 32 -15.12 21.77 -5.17
N VAL A 33 -15.52 20.83 -6.04
CA VAL A 33 -16.93 20.47 -6.24
C VAL A 33 -17.22 19.21 -5.45
N LEU A 34 -18.36 19.18 -4.75
CA LEU A 34 -18.79 18.00 -4.00
C LEU A 34 -18.90 16.76 -4.92
N VAL A 35 -18.21 15.70 -4.51
CA VAL A 35 -18.24 14.38 -5.17
C VAL A 35 -19.28 13.46 -4.53
N PRO A 36 -19.68 12.35 -5.19
CA PRO A 36 -20.54 11.34 -4.58
C PRO A 36 -19.98 10.82 -3.26
N GLU A 37 -20.84 10.72 -2.23
CA GLU A 37 -20.43 10.29 -0.88
C GLU A 37 -19.79 8.89 -0.87
N SER A 38 -20.16 8.01 -1.79
CA SER A 38 -19.56 6.69 -1.94
C SER A 38 -18.06 6.78 -2.25
N LEU A 39 -17.64 7.72 -3.11
CA LEU A 39 -16.22 7.91 -3.44
C LEU A 39 -15.45 8.50 -2.25
N SER A 40 -16.03 9.48 -1.56
CA SER A 40 -15.46 10.04 -0.33
C SER A 40 -15.31 8.97 0.75
N ASN A 41 -16.29 8.08 0.87
CA ASN A 41 -16.25 6.97 1.81
C ASN A 41 -15.10 6.00 1.45
N SER A 42 -15.01 5.58 0.19
CA SER A 42 -13.97 4.66 -0.29
C SER A 42 -12.55 5.20 -0.05
N MET A 43 -12.33 6.52 -0.19
CA MET A 43 -11.06 7.17 0.16
C MET A 43 -10.66 6.93 1.63
N GLY A 44 -11.61 7.04 2.56
CA GLY A 44 -11.38 6.78 3.98
C GLY A 44 -11.21 5.29 4.29
N LEU A 45 -12.08 4.45 3.72
CA LEU A 45 -12.04 2.99 3.90
C LEU A 45 -10.71 2.41 3.43
N PHE A 46 -10.19 2.83 2.27
CA PHE A 46 -8.91 2.33 1.77
C PHE A 46 -7.76 2.61 2.74
N LEU A 47 -7.65 3.85 3.25
CA LEU A 47 -6.62 4.24 4.20
C LEU A 47 -6.76 3.49 5.53
N GLN A 48 -7.99 3.34 6.02
CA GLN A 48 -8.25 2.64 7.28
C GLN A 48 -7.93 1.16 7.18
N LYS A 49 -8.34 0.50 6.09
CA LYS A 49 -8.02 -0.92 5.88
C LYS A 49 -6.53 -1.14 5.74
N ALA A 50 -5.81 -0.29 5.00
CA ALA A 50 -4.35 -0.37 4.92
C ALA A 50 -3.68 -0.18 6.30
N SER A 51 -4.20 0.73 7.14
CA SER A 51 -3.69 0.94 8.50
C SER A 51 -3.97 -0.26 9.42
N VAL A 52 -5.18 -0.81 9.40
CA VAL A 52 -5.54 -2.03 10.15
C VAL A 52 -4.67 -3.23 9.76
N ILE A 53 -4.30 -3.35 8.48
CA ILE A 53 -3.38 -4.41 8.03
C ILE A 53 -1.96 -4.17 8.54
N ARG A 54 -1.47 -2.93 8.48
CA ARG A 54 -0.15 -2.54 8.99
C ARG A 54 0.00 -2.84 10.48
N ASP A 55 -1.01 -2.48 11.25
CA ASP A 55 -0.93 -2.40 12.71
C ASP A 55 -1.23 -3.74 13.40
N TYR A 56 -1.43 -4.83 12.65
CA TYR A 56 -1.68 -6.17 13.18
C TYR A 56 -0.79 -6.53 14.38
N SER A 57 0.53 -6.36 14.24
CA SER A 57 1.48 -6.75 15.29
C SER A 57 1.38 -5.85 16.53
N GLU A 58 0.97 -4.59 16.38
CA GLU A 58 0.78 -3.69 17.52
C GLU A 58 -0.53 -4.05 18.23
N ASP A 59 -1.61 -4.16 17.45
CA ASP A 59 -2.97 -4.44 17.93
C ASP A 59 -3.07 -5.77 18.69
N ILE A 60 -2.46 -6.83 18.15
CA ILE A 60 -2.56 -8.18 18.71
C ILE A 60 -1.72 -8.38 19.98
N ASN A 61 -0.77 -7.47 20.24
CA ASN A 61 0.10 -7.52 21.42
C ASN A 61 -0.26 -6.45 22.45
N GLU A 62 -1.39 -5.74 22.28
CA GLU A 62 -1.87 -4.76 23.27
C GLU A 62 -2.28 -5.42 24.59
N VAL A 63 -2.07 -4.69 25.69
CA VAL A 63 -2.29 -5.13 27.07
C VAL A 63 -3.30 -4.17 27.73
N PRO A 64 -4.31 -4.65 28.48
CA PRO A 64 -4.49 -6.03 28.96
C PRO A 64 -5.09 -7.00 27.95
N ASN A 65 -5.74 -6.50 26.90
CA ASN A 65 -6.40 -7.32 25.89
C ASN A 65 -5.97 -6.90 24.48
N PRO A 66 -5.83 -7.85 23.55
CA PRO A 66 -5.55 -7.53 22.15
C PRO A 66 -6.71 -6.75 21.53
N ARG A 67 -6.38 -5.83 20.61
CA ARG A 67 -7.36 -5.19 19.73
C ARG A 67 -7.55 -6.05 18.49
N ILE A 68 -8.79 -6.38 18.16
CA ILE A 68 -9.12 -7.25 17.01
C ILE A 68 -10.00 -6.47 16.03
N PHE A 69 -9.37 -5.98 14.97
CA PHE A 69 -10.05 -5.27 13.88
C PHE A 69 -10.26 -6.11 12.62
N TRP A 70 -9.47 -7.17 12.43
CA TRP A 70 -9.62 -8.06 11.29
C TRP A 70 -10.96 -8.82 11.43
N PRO A 71 -11.80 -8.86 10.39
CA PRO A 71 -13.12 -9.48 10.49
C PRO A 71 -13.01 -11.00 10.63
N ARG A 72 -13.76 -11.55 11.59
CA ARG A 72 -13.78 -13.01 11.84
C ARG A 72 -14.16 -13.81 10.60
N GLN A 73 -15.08 -13.32 9.79
CA GLN A 73 -15.47 -13.94 8.52
C GLN A 73 -14.26 -14.16 7.58
N ILE A 74 -13.20 -13.34 7.68
CA ILE A 74 -11.95 -13.56 6.94
C ILE A 74 -11.01 -14.47 7.72
N TRP A 75 -10.57 -14.07 8.91
CA TRP A 75 -9.44 -14.76 9.57
C TRP A 75 -9.79 -16.16 10.06
N SER A 76 -11.06 -16.45 10.37
CA SER A 76 -11.50 -17.77 10.84
C SER A 76 -11.42 -18.87 9.78
N LYS A 77 -11.23 -18.51 8.50
CA LYS A 77 -10.93 -19.47 7.43
C LYS A 77 -9.52 -20.08 7.58
N TYR A 78 -8.63 -19.41 8.33
CA TYR A 78 -7.21 -19.70 8.36
C TYR A 78 -6.69 -20.15 9.73
N THR A 79 -7.36 -19.73 10.81
CA THR A 79 -6.98 -20.03 12.21
C THR A 79 -8.19 -19.96 13.14
N ASP A 80 -8.12 -20.64 14.29
CA ASP A 80 -9.17 -20.59 15.32
C ASP A 80 -9.12 -19.29 16.14
N LYS A 81 -7.92 -18.70 16.27
CA LYS A 81 -7.69 -17.42 16.96
C LYS A 81 -6.75 -16.54 16.13
N LEU A 82 -7.09 -15.26 16.01
CA LEU A 82 -6.31 -14.33 15.20
C LEU A 82 -4.87 -14.18 15.70
N GLU A 83 -4.67 -14.23 17.02
CA GLU A 83 -3.37 -14.13 17.68
C GLU A 83 -2.40 -15.20 17.19
N ASP A 84 -2.91 -16.36 16.80
CA ASP A 84 -2.08 -17.51 16.43
C ASP A 84 -1.33 -17.29 15.11
N LEU A 85 -1.74 -16.32 14.29
CA LEU A 85 -1.06 -15.98 13.03
C LEU A 85 0.36 -15.43 13.26
N LYS A 86 0.71 -15.02 14.48
CA LYS A 86 2.06 -14.55 14.81
C LYS A 86 3.09 -15.68 14.94
N TYR A 87 2.65 -16.91 15.14
CA TYR A 87 3.53 -18.05 15.36
C TYR A 87 4.02 -18.66 14.04
N GLU A 88 5.28 -19.11 14.02
CA GLU A 88 5.94 -19.54 12.79
C GLU A 88 5.28 -20.77 12.15
N GLU A 89 4.74 -21.68 12.96
CA GLU A 89 3.97 -22.84 12.53
C GLU A 89 2.77 -22.49 11.66
N ASN A 90 2.20 -21.29 11.85
CA ASN A 90 1.04 -20.79 11.12
C ASN A 90 1.42 -19.92 9.92
N SER A 91 2.70 -19.80 9.57
CA SER A 91 3.20 -18.87 8.53
C SER A 91 2.44 -18.94 7.20
N LYS A 92 2.12 -20.15 6.72
CA LYS A 92 1.37 -20.31 5.46
C LYS A 92 -0.04 -19.72 5.58
N LYS A 93 -0.75 -20.05 6.66
CA LYS A 93 -2.11 -19.58 6.92
C LYS A 93 -2.17 -18.08 7.21
N ALA A 94 -1.18 -17.56 7.93
CA ALA A 94 -1.01 -16.14 8.17
C ALA A 94 -0.86 -15.36 6.86
N VAL A 95 -0.03 -15.85 5.93
CA VAL A 95 0.14 -15.23 4.62
C VAL A 95 -1.13 -15.32 3.75
N GLU A 96 -1.80 -16.47 3.71
CA GLU A 96 -3.09 -16.61 2.99
C GLU A 96 -4.15 -15.63 3.54
N CYS A 97 -4.22 -15.48 4.87
CA CYS A 97 -5.12 -14.53 5.53
C CYS A 97 -4.76 -13.08 5.23
N LEU A 98 -3.47 -12.74 5.25
CA LEU A 98 -2.98 -11.41 4.88
C LEU A 98 -3.34 -11.06 3.44
N ASN A 99 -3.21 -12.02 2.52
CA ASN A 99 -3.57 -11.83 1.12
C ASN A 99 -5.08 -11.59 0.94
N ASP A 100 -5.94 -12.27 1.71
CA ASP A 100 -7.40 -12.01 1.75
C ASP A 100 -7.70 -10.57 2.21
N MET A 101 -7.09 -10.14 3.31
CA MET A 101 -7.24 -8.77 3.84
C MET A 101 -6.78 -7.70 2.84
N VAL A 102 -5.61 -7.89 2.21
CA VAL A 102 -5.11 -6.96 1.19
C VAL A 102 -6.06 -6.94 -0.01
N THR A 103 -6.54 -8.10 -0.47
CA THR A 103 -7.48 -8.19 -1.61
C THR A 103 -8.79 -7.47 -1.30
N ASN A 104 -9.28 -7.58 -0.07
CA ASN A 104 -10.44 -6.85 0.41
C ASN A 104 -10.19 -5.33 0.42
N ALA A 105 -9.02 -4.86 0.84
CA ALA A 105 -8.69 -3.43 0.79
C ALA A 105 -8.62 -2.89 -0.65
N LEU A 106 -8.05 -3.67 -1.59
CA LEU A 106 -7.89 -3.26 -3.00
C LEU A 106 -9.20 -2.97 -3.73
N MET A 107 -10.36 -3.39 -3.21
CA MET A 107 -11.66 -3.12 -3.82
C MET A 107 -12.00 -1.63 -3.90
N HIS A 108 -11.39 -0.80 -3.04
CA HIS A 108 -11.66 0.64 -2.94
C HIS A 108 -10.82 1.49 -3.90
N VAL A 109 -9.82 0.89 -4.55
CA VAL A 109 -8.80 1.66 -5.29
C VAL A 109 -9.38 2.38 -6.50
N GLU A 110 -10.29 1.75 -7.26
CA GLU A 110 -10.90 2.39 -8.44
C GLU A 110 -11.69 3.64 -8.04
N ASP A 111 -12.45 3.58 -6.95
CA ASP A 111 -13.16 4.74 -6.39
C ASP A 111 -12.19 5.83 -5.92
N CYS A 112 -11.07 5.45 -5.30
CA CYS A 112 -10.04 6.40 -4.88
C CYS A 112 -9.40 7.12 -6.08
N LEU A 113 -9.10 6.38 -7.16
CA LEU A 113 -8.60 6.95 -8.40
C LEU A 113 -9.63 7.89 -9.05
N GLN A 114 -10.91 7.51 -9.02
CA GLN A 114 -11.99 8.35 -9.52
C GLN A 114 -12.12 9.64 -8.69
N TYR A 115 -12.13 9.55 -7.36
CA TYR A 115 -12.17 10.70 -6.46
C TYR A 115 -11.01 11.67 -6.74
N MET A 116 -9.78 11.18 -6.76
CA MET A 116 -8.61 12.06 -6.95
C MET A 116 -8.58 12.70 -8.34
N SER A 117 -9.20 12.06 -9.34
CA SER A 117 -9.28 12.61 -10.70
C SER A 117 -10.20 13.82 -10.84
N THR A 118 -11.09 14.06 -9.87
CA THR A 118 -12.00 15.21 -9.89
C THR A 118 -11.48 16.43 -9.13
N LEU A 119 -10.39 16.28 -8.36
CA LEU A 119 -9.81 17.36 -7.57
C LEU A 119 -9.09 18.37 -8.48
N GLN A 120 -9.28 19.66 -8.18
CA GLN A 120 -8.77 20.77 -8.99
C GLN A 120 -7.72 21.60 -8.24
N ASP A 121 -7.90 21.82 -6.94
CA ASP A 121 -6.95 22.59 -6.14
C ASP A 121 -5.67 21.77 -5.90
N PRO A 122 -4.48 22.28 -6.28
CA PRO A 122 -3.24 21.51 -6.17
C PRO A 122 -2.87 21.10 -4.75
N ALA A 123 -3.19 21.91 -3.73
CA ALA A 123 -2.85 21.61 -2.35
C ALA A 123 -3.79 20.53 -1.79
N ILE A 124 -5.09 20.63 -2.08
CA ILE A 124 -6.08 19.60 -1.73
C ILE A 124 -5.75 18.29 -2.46
N PHE A 125 -5.42 18.36 -3.75
CA PHE A 125 -4.98 17.22 -4.53
C PHE A 125 -3.84 16.48 -3.85
N GLN A 126 -2.75 17.18 -3.52
CA GLN A 126 -1.59 16.57 -2.86
C GLN A 126 -1.93 16.00 -1.49
N PHE A 127 -2.72 16.73 -0.71
CA PHE A 127 -3.19 16.30 0.60
C PHE A 127 -3.97 14.98 0.53
N CYS A 128 -4.84 14.82 -0.48
CA CYS A 128 -5.59 13.59 -0.70
C CYS A 128 -4.74 12.49 -1.35
N ALA A 129 -3.88 12.81 -2.31
CA ALA A 129 -3.19 11.83 -3.14
C ALA A 129 -2.02 11.14 -2.45
N ILE A 130 -1.23 11.88 -1.66
CA ILE A 130 -0.04 11.33 -1.01
C ILE A 130 -0.39 10.15 -0.07
N PRO A 131 -1.37 10.27 0.84
CA PRO A 131 -1.76 9.15 1.70
C PRO A 131 -2.23 7.92 0.91
N GLN A 132 -2.93 8.13 -0.20
CA GLN A 132 -3.46 7.05 -1.05
C GLN A 132 -2.33 6.27 -1.75
N ILE A 133 -1.34 7.00 -2.30
CA ILE A 133 -0.13 6.37 -2.87
C ILE A 133 0.66 5.62 -1.79
N MET A 134 0.78 6.20 -0.60
CA MET A 134 1.45 5.53 0.52
C MET A 134 0.73 4.24 0.90
N ALA A 135 -0.60 4.25 0.97
CA ALA A 135 -1.42 3.08 1.32
C ALA A 135 -1.26 1.94 0.31
N ILE A 136 -1.39 2.19 -1.00
CA ILE A 136 -1.17 1.13 -2.01
C ILE A 136 0.26 0.60 -1.98
N GLY A 137 1.25 1.47 -1.70
CA GLY A 137 2.64 1.06 -1.53
C GLY A 137 2.86 0.15 -0.32
N LEU A 138 2.23 0.44 0.82
CA LEU A 138 2.27 -0.42 2.00
C LEU A 138 1.61 -1.78 1.70
N LEU A 139 0.42 -1.80 1.12
CA LEU A 139 -0.25 -3.03 0.73
C LEU A 139 0.61 -3.88 -0.23
N ALA A 140 1.30 -3.25 -1.19
CA ALA A 140 2.23 -3.94 -2.07
C ALA A 140 3.45 -4.51 -1.33
N PHE A 141 3.92 -3.87 -0.24
CA PHE A 141 4.99 -4.42 0.61
C PHE A 141 4.53 -5.57 1.50
N TYR A 142 3.27 -5.55 1.95
CA TYR A 142 2.67 -6.56 2.83
C TYR A 142 2.18 -7.79 2.08
N TYR A 143 1.70 -7.63 0.85
CA TYR A 143 1.19 -8.75 0.08
C TYR A 143 2.24 -9.87 -0.03
N ASN A 144 1.82 -11.09 0.31
CA ASN A 144 2.64 -12.29 0.35
C ASN A 144 3.93 -12.16 1.19
N ASN A 145 3.86 -11.47 2.34
CA ASN A 145 5.02 -11.20 3.20
C ASN A 145 4.77 -11.60 4.66
N VAL A 146 5.30 -12.77 5.05
CA VAL A 146 5.18 -13.30 6.43
C VAL A 146 5.80 -12.39 7.50
N GLU A 147 6.74 -11.52 7.12
CA GLU A 147 7.44 -10.65 8.07
C GLU A 147 6.51 -9.65 8.76
N VAL A 148 5.34 -9.37 8.17
CA VAL A 148 4.27 -8.54 8.78
C VAL A 148 3.83 -9.09 10.14
N PHE A 149 3.90 -10.41 10.33
CA PHE A 149 3.52 -11.07 11.58
C PHE A 149 4.64 -11.14 12.61
N ARG A 150 5.87 -10.80 12.22
CA ARG A 150 7.09 -11.01 13.02
C ARG A 150 7.75 -9.71 13.45
N ARG A 151 7.60 -8.66 12.64
CA ARG A 151 8.22 -7.36 12.87
C ARG A 151 7.45 -6.26 12.17
N VAL A 152 7.77 -5.02 12.55
CA VAL A 152 7.27 -3.84 11.87
C VAL A 152 7.85 -3.78 10.46
N VAL A 153 6.96 -3.94 9.47
CA VAL A 153 7.27 -3.70 8.05
C VAL A 153 6.73 -2.32 7.71
N ASN A 154 7.61 -1.38 7.37
CA ASN A 154 7.22 -0.02 7.01
C ASN A 154 7.88 0.42 5.71
N MET A 155 7.23 1.36 5.03
CA MET A 155 7.82 2.05 3.90
C MET A 155 9.08 2.80 4.36
N ARG A 156 10.17 2.68 3.58
CA ARG A 156 11.40 3.41 3.88
C ARG A 156 11.15 4.92 3.78
N HIS A 157 11.69 5.69 4.74
CA HIS A 157 11.55 7.15 4.75
C HIS A 157 11.99 7.81 3.44
N GLY A 158 13.04 7.31 2.77
CA GLY A 158 13.47 7.82 1.47
C GLY A 158 12.44 7.64 0.36
N LEU A 159 11.72 6.51 0.35
CA LEU A 159 10.63 6.28 -0.60
C LEU A 159 9.41 7.14 -0.26
N ALA A 160 9.08 7.28 1.03
CA ALA A 160 8.01 8.19 1.46
C ALA A 160 8.30 9.63 1.06
N ALA A 161 9.53 10.12 1.29
CA ALA A 161 9.96 11.45 0.85
C ALA A 161 9.90 11.59 -0.68
N GLN A 162 10.25 10.55 -1.43
CA GLN A 162 10.12 10.53 -2.89
C GLN A 162 8.66 10.63 -3.35
N ILE A 163 7.72 9.95 -2.68
CA ILE A 163 6.28 10.06 -2.95
C ILE A 163 5.81 11.49 -2.70
N VAL A 164 6.12 12.06 -1.54
CA VAL A 164 5.74 13.43 -1.19
C VAL A 164 6.29 14.44 -2.21
N ALA A 165 7.58 14.32 -2.56
CA ALA A 165 8.23 15.28 -3.45
C ALA A 165 7.79 15.19 -4.93
N ARG A 166 7.33 14.01 -5.37
CA ARG A 166 6.99 13.75 -6.78
C ARG A 166 5.51 13.85 -7.08
N THR A 167 4.62 13.69 -6.11
CA THR A 167 3.18 13.72 -6.34
C THR A 167 2.71 15.13 -6.61
N ARG A 168 2.38 15.46 -7.85
CA ARG A 168 1.95 16.81 -8.25
C ARG A 168 0.64 16.82 -9.03
N ASN A 169 0.32 15.75 -9.73
CA ASN A 169 -0.89 15.64 -10.53
C ASN A 169 -1.29 14.16 -10.70
N MET A 170 -2.41 13.92 -11.39
CA MET A 170 -2.93 12.57 -11.61
C MET A 170 -2.02 11.65 -12.42
N SER A 171 -1.14 12.18 -13.28
CA SER A 171 -0.14 11.34 -13.97
C SER A 171 0.76 10.64 -12.95
N ASP A 172 1.25 11.38 -11.95
CA ASP A 172 2.09 10.81 -10.88
C ASP A 172 1.33 9.77 -10.04
N VAL A 173 0.03 10.00 -9.79
CA VAL A 173 -0.83 9.04 -9.08
C VAL A 173 -1.00 7.77 -9.90
N TYR A 174 -1.40 7.87 -11.16
CA TYR A 174 -1.58 6.69 -12.02
C TYR A 174 -0.28 5.90 -12.19
N ASP A 175 0.85 6.59 -12.34
CA ASP A 175 2.17 5.94 -12.41
C ASP A 175 2.46 5.17 -11.12
N ALA A 176 2.23 5.77 -9.95
CA ALA A 176 2.43 5.11 -8.67
C ALA A 176 1.54 3.87 -8.49
N PHE A 177 0.22 4.02 -8.73
CA PHE A 177 -0.74 2.94 -8.58
C PHE A 177 -0.48 1.81 -9.58
N PHE A 178 -0.10 2.13 -10.83
CA PHE A 178 0.28 1.14 -11.82
C PHE A 178 1.54 0.36 -11.40
N GLU A 179 2.55 1.04 -10.86
CA GLU A 179 3.79 0.41 -10.45
C GLU A 179 3.63 -0.46 -9.20
N PHE A 180 2.97 0.06 -8.15
CA PHE A 180 2.71 -0.71 -6.93
C PHE A 180 1.76 -1.88 -7.16
N SER A 181 0.72 -1.72 -8.00
CA SER A 181 -0.13 -2.84 -8.40
C SER A 181 0.64 -3.88 -9.23
N GLY A 182 1.59 -3.45 -10.07
CA GLY A 182 2.52 -4.35 -10.77
C GLY A 182 3.44 -5.11 -9.82
N MET A 183 3.97 -4.44 -8.79
CA MET A 183 4.74 -5.09 -7.72
C MET A 183 3.87 -6.13 -6.99
N LEU A 184 2.63 -5.80 -6.64
CA LEU A 184 1.70 -6.74 -6.02
C LEU A 184 1.43 -7.93 -6.94
N LYS A 185 1.16 -7.69 -8.23
CA LYS A 185 0.96 -8.73 -9.26
C LYS A 185 2.11 -9.74 -9.28
N SER A 186 3.35 -9.24 -9.21
CA SER A 186 4.56 -10.08 -9.28
C SER A 186 4.72 -11.03 -8.08
N LYS A 187 4.02 -10.76 -6.98
CA LYS A 187 4.05 -11.55 -5.74
C LYS A 187 2.89 -12.52 -5.59
N VAL A 188 1.91 -12.52 -6.50
CA VAL A 188 0.76 -13.43 -6.44
C VAL A 188 1.20 -14.87 -6.66
N ASP A 189 1.13 -15.69 -5.61
CA ASP A 189 1.23 -17.15 -5.73
C ASP A 189 -0.08 -17.67 -6.33
N LYS A 190 0.02 -18.47 -7.40
CA LYS A 190 -1.14 -19.06 -8.07
C LYS A 190 -1.88 -20.09 -7.20
N ASN A 191 -1.20 -20.62 -6.18
CA ASN A 191 -1.79 -21.57 -5.24
C ASN A 191 -2.49 -20.89 -4.06
N ASP A 192 -2.37 -19.56 -3.92
CA ASP A 192 -3.07 -18.82 -2.89
C ASP A 192 -4.59 -18.84 -3.15
N PRO A 193 -5.44 -19.11 -2.14
CA PRO A 193 -6.90 -19.15 -2.31
C PRO A 193 -7.51 -17.86 -2.88
N ASN A 194 -6.86 -16.71 -2.65
CA ASN A 194 -7.32 -15.39 -3.09
C ASN A 194 -6.68 -14.94 -4.40
N ALA A 195 -5.77 -15.72 -4.99
CA ALA A 195 -4.98 -15.33 -6.17
C ALA A 195 -5.83 -14.75 -7.31
N VAL A 196 -6.94 -15.40 -7.65
CA VAL A 196 -7.84 -14.95 -8.73
C VAL A 196 -8.50 -13.61 -8.37
N GLY A 197 -8.97 -13.47 -7.13
CA GLY A 197 -9.56 -12.23 -6.63
C GLY A 197 -8.56 -11.09 -6.66
N THR A 198 -7.34 -11.32 -6.15
CA THR A 198 -6.26 -10.33 -6.17
C THR A 198 -5.92 -9.90 -7.60
N LEU A 199 -5.73 -10.86 -8.51
CA LEU A 199 -5.38 -10.57 -9.90
C LEU A 199 -6.46 -9.74 -10.58
N ASN A 200 -7.73 -10.06 -10.37
CA ASN A 200 -8.84 -9.27 -10.90
C ASN A 200 -8.81 -7.82 -10.40
N ARG A 201 -8.57 -7.60 -9.10
CA ARG A 201 -8.44 -6.24 -8.53
C ARG A 201 -7.25 -5.49 -9.11
N VAL A 202 -6.08 -6.13 -9.15
CA VAL A 202 -4.85 -5.55 -9.71
C VAL A 202 -5.03 -5.19 -11.19
N GLU A 203 -5.66 -6.05 -11.97
CA GLU A 203 -5.89 -5.82 -13.40
C GLU A 203 -6.89 -4.69 -13.63
N ALA A 204 -7.92 -4.56 -12.79
CA ALA A 204 -8.83 -3.43 -12.82
C ALA A 204 -8.10 -2.10 -12.55
N ILE A 205 -7.24 -2.07 -11.51
CA ILE A 205 -6.39 -0.90 -11.19
C ILE A 205 -5.48 -0.55 -12.37
N GLN A 206 -4.76 -1.53 -12.92
CA GLN A 206 -3.87 -1.32 -14.06
C GLN A 206 -4.63 -0.82 -15.29
N LYS A 207 -5.81 -1.38 -15.56
CA LYS A 207 -6.68 -0.96 -16.66
C LYS A 207 -7.18 0.47 -16.47
N ALA A 208 -7.58 0.86 -15.25
CA ALA A 208 -7.97 2.23 -14.93
C ALA A 208 -6.81 3.21 -15.19
N CYS A 209 -5.60 2.85 -14.75
CA CYS A 209 -4.39 3.64 -15.00
C CYS A 209 -4.06 3.75 -16.49
N ILE A 210 -4.15 2.67 -17.26
CA ILE A 210 -3.90 2.70 -18.72
C ILE A 210 -4.97 3.52 -19.45
N LYS A 211 -6.25 3.32 -19.09
CA LYS A 211 -7.39 4.00 -19.72
C LYS A 211 -7.38 5.51 -19.49
N SER A 212 -6.74 5.99 -18.42
CA SER A 212 -6.62 7.44 -18.17
C SER A 212 -5.83 8.16 -19.27
N GLY A 213 -4.94 7.47 -19.99
CA GLY A 213 -4.05 8.07 -20.98
C GLY A 213 -2.94 8.94 -20.38
N LEU A 214 -2.81 8.96 -19.05
CA LEU A 214 -1.89 9.85 -18.32
C LEU A 214 -0.63 9.14 -17.80
N LEU A 215 -0.41 7.86 -18.12
CA LEU A 215 0.79 7.15 -17.69
C LEU A 215 2.05 7.78 -18.30
N SER A 216 2.92 8.30 -17.44
CA SER A 216 4.24 8.79 -17.81
C SER A 216 5.25 7.73 -17.38
N LYS A 217 6.31 7.44 -18.16
CA LYS A 217 7.27 6.38 -17.78
C LYS A 217 8.17 6.77 -16.56
N ARG A 218 7.73 7.68 -15.68
CA ARG A 218 8.44 8.09 -14.47
C ARG A 218 8.12 7.14 -13.31
N GLY A 219 8.78 5.98 -13.31
CA GLY A 219 8.69 5.05 -12.19
C GLY A 219 9.32 5.59 -10.89
N TYR A 220 8.78 5.14 -9.77
CA TYR A 220 9.48 5.11 -8.50
C TYR A 220 10.61 4.07 -8.58
N TYR A 221 11.67 4.27 -7.80
CA TYR A 221 12.69 3.22 -7.69
C TYR A 221 12.22 2.24 -6.61
N LEU A 222 11.29 1.34 -6.97
CA LEU A 222 10.69 0.41 -6.00
C LEU A 222 11.66 -0.65 -5.46
N GLY A 223 12.91 -0.68 -5.94
CA GLY A 223 13.96 -1.53 -5.37
C GLY A 223 13.65 -3.03 -5.43
N VAL A 224 12.71 -3.44 -6.30
CA VAL A 224 12.36 -4.85 -6.50
C VAL A 224 13.37 -5.46 -7.47
N GLY A 225 14.33 -6.21 -6.92
CA GLY A 225 14.95 -7.32 -7.64
C GLY A 225 15.82 -7.01 -8.85
N LYS A 226 16.67 -5.96 -8.83
CA LYS A 226 17.95 -6.03 -9.56
C LYS A 226 19.04 -6.32 -8.55
N GLN A 227 19.93 -7.27 -8.88
CA GLN A 227 21.09 -7.70 -8.10
C GLN A 227 21.57 -6.58 -7.17
N ARG A 228 21.75 -6.88 -5.88
CA ARG A 228 22.46 -6.01 -4.94
C ARG A 228 23.79 -5.64 -5.60
N PHE A 229 23.85 -4.47 -6.23
CA PHE A 229 25.09 -3.74 -6.43
C PHE A 229 25.59 -3.47 -5.02
N ASN A 230 26.54 -4.28 -4.57
CA ASN A 230 27.10 -4.16 -3.24
C ASN A 230 28.01 -2.93 -3.27
N PRO A 231 27.64 -1.79 -2.67
CA PRO A 231 28.44 -0.57 -2.77
C PRO A 231 29.84 -0.76 -2.19
N MET A 232 30.02 -1.71 -1.27
CA MET A 232 31.32 -2.17 -0.78
C MET A 232 32.21 -2.74 -1.88
N LEU A 233 31.65 -3.45 -2.87
CA LEU A 233 32.43 -4.00 -3.97
C LEU A 233 32.97 -2.87 -4.87
N ILE A 234 32.16 -1.82 -5.08
CA ILE A 234 32.56 -0.65 -5.87
C ILE A 234 33.67 0.12 -5.15
N THR A 235 33.54 0.39 -3.86
CA THR A 235 34.60 1.05 -3.08
C THR A 235 35.88 0.21 -3.01
N ILE A 236 35.78 -1.12 -2.88
CA ILE A 236 36.95 -2.01 -2.94
C ILE A 236 37.62 -1.94 -4.32
N VAL A 237 36.87 -1.95 -5.42
CA VAL A 237 37.42 -1.82 -6.78
C VAL A 237 38.10 -0.48 -6.99
N PHE A 238 37.50 0.63 -6.53
CA PHE A 238 38.14 1.96 -6.59
C PHE A 238 39.41 2.05 -5.74
N LEU A 239 39.41 1.47 -4.54
CA LEU A 239 40.61 1.41 -3.68
C LEU A 239 41.72 0.61 -4.37
N LEU A 240 41.42 -0.56 -4.92
CA LEU A 240 42.41 -1.39 -5.64
C LEU A 240 42.96 -0.68 -6.88
N LEU A 241 42.12 -0.01 -7.66
CA LEU A 241 42.55 0.80 -8.81
C LEU A 241 43.46 1.96 -8.38
N SER A 242 43.13 2.64 -7.29
CA SER A 242 43.95 3.74 -6.78
C SER A 242 45.33 3.28 -6.32
N VAL A 243 45.42 2.12 -5.65
CA VAL A 243 46.69 1.51 -5.25
C VAL A 243 47.49 1.08 -6.48
N PHE A 244 46.84 0.50 -7.49
CA PHE A 244 47.49 0.07 -8.72
C PHE A 244 48.07 1.24 -9.53
N VAL A 245 47.33 2.36 -9.63
CA VAL A 245 47.83 3.60 -10.25
C VAL A 245 49.06 4.12 -9.50
N VAL A 246 49.02 4.16 -8.16
CA VAL A 246 50.17 4.61 -7.34
C VAL A 246 51.40 3.70 -7.53
N ILE A 247 51.21 2.38 -7.68
CA ILE A 247 52.30 1.44 -7.93
C ILE A 247 52.89 1.65 -9.34
N LEU A 248 52.05 1.87 -10.35
CA LEU A 248 52.50 2.14 -11.72
C LEU A 248 53.19 3.50 -11.85
N SER A 249 52.78 4.52 -11.10
CA SER A 249 53.43 5.84 -11.09
C SER A 249 54.77 5.89 -10.34
N LYS A 250 55.16 4.80 -9.67
CA LYS A 250 56.46 4.67 -8.96
C LYS A 250 57.49 3.83 -9.73
N LYS A 251 57.18 3.41 -10.96
CA LYS A 251 58.15 2.89 -11.94
C LYS A 251 58.42 3.96 -13.00
#